data_AF-A0A950BNM7-F1
#
_entry.id   AF-A0A950BNM7-F1
#
_cell.length_a   1.000
_cell.length_b   1.000
_cell.length_c   1.000
_cell.angle_alpha   90.00
_cell.angle_beta   90.00
_cell.angle_gamma   90.00
#
_symmetry.space_group_name_H-M   'P 1'
#
loop_
_entity.id
_entity.type
_entity.pdbx_description
1 polymer ?
#
loop_
_entity_poly.entity_id
_entity_poly.type
_entity_poly.pdbx_seq_one_letter_code
_entity_poly.pdbx_strand_id
1 'polypeptide(L)'
;VATTIAAPTSTKASFLIADIDQDGYPELIVPDTDEALSTPENPITRWLVAENRGPAAYFSAPVVALSEDWPMVSSPSGPADPKVQPELGTSIDYDGDGKMDVLIHDVTDSNPNWTVLIAQPDHTFKQHDTGLRKPFPVGAQPAVPTLTAPGASAHLGDFNGDGQIDLLDCSNETSPDPTHPTWTLHVWRPSPMGFDVTGEVVQELRLLCDVELFTVDLLGDGKTALVVRGQLEAGGQSPVALATYQALERHADGHWESWDTALPTLNPGGHLVWLDANGDHLPDVIESGVGDGFLYTTPFRVTLLRTPQENMTKRPWRVRRIGRTRIDRI
;
A
#
# COMPACT_ATOMS: atom_id res chain seq x y z
N VAL A 1 1.05 18.99 -25.43
CA VAL A 1 -0.35 19.44 -25.32
C VAL A 1 -0.50 20.10 -23.96
N ALA A 2 -1.07 21.31 -23.89
CA ALA A 2 -1.35 21.94 -22.60
C ALA A 2 -2.65 21.33 -22.04
N THR A 3 -2.65 20.93 -20.78
CA THR A 3 -3.84 20.39 -20.10
C THR A 3 -4.73 21.53 -19.59
N THR A 4 -6.04 21.29 -19.50
CA THR A 4 -7.01 22.17 -18.84
C THR A 4 -7.12 21.91 -17.34
N ILE A 5 -6.40 20.91 -16.82
CA ILE A 5 -6.34 20.61 -15.39
C ILE A 5 -5.58 21.76 -14.70
N ALA A 6 -6.26 22.43 -13.78
CA ALA A 6 -5.66 23.48 -12.95
C ALA A 6 -4.66 22.87 -11.97
N ALA A 7 -3.67 23.67 -11.57
CA ALA A 7 -2.82 23.29 -10.44
C ALA A 7 -3.68 23.19 -9.17
N PRO A 8 -3.41 22.22 -8.27
CA PRO A 8 -4.08 22.14 -6.99
C PRO A 8 -3.91 23.42 -6.17
N THR A 9 -4.89 23.69 -5.33
CA THR A 9 -4.90 24.80 -4.37
C THR A 9 -3.84 24.60 -3.30
N SER A 10 -3.73 23.37 -2.77
CA SER A 10 -2.69 23.04 -1.81
C SER A 10 -1.37 22.70 -2.49
N THR A 11 -0.28 23.26 -1.97
CA THR A 11 1.08 22.89 -2.38
C THR A 11 1.49 21.49 -1.94
N LYS A 12 0.67 20.86 -1.09
CA LYS A 12 0.86 19.51 -0.53
C LYS A 12 -0.16 18.49 -1.08
N ALA A 13 -1.01 18.89 -2.04
CA ALA A 13 -1.94 17.97 -2.68
C ALA A 13 -1.20 16.79 -3.31
N SER A 14 -1.83 15.62 -3.28
CA SER A 14 -1.34 14.41 -3.92
C SER A 14 -2.18 14.07 -5.15
N PHE A 15 -1.84 12.98 -5.82
CA PHE A 15 -2.67 12.45 -6.90
C PHE A 15 -2.67 10.93 -6.88
N LEU A 16 -3.74 10.36 -7.40
CA LEU A 16 -3.91 8.94 -7.66
C LEU A 16 -4.32 8.77 -9.11
N ILE A 17 -3.91 7.66 -9.71
CA ILE A 17 -4.33 7.24 -11.04
C ILE A 17 -5.04 5.90 -10.87
N ALA A 18 -6.33 5.85 -11.19
CA ALA A 18 -7.15 4.67 -10.97
C ALA A 18 -8.34 4.66 -11.94
N ASP A 19 -8.72 3.48 -12.42
CA ASP A 19 -9.90 3.29 -13.28
C ASP A 19 -11.13 3.11 -12.39
N ILE A 20 -11.89 4.19 -12.18
CA ILE A 20 -12.99 4.21 -11.20
C ILE A 20 -14.35 3.92 -11.84
N ASP A 21 -14.42 3.85 -13.17
CA ASP A 21 -15.65 3.58 -13.92
C ASP A 21 -15.58 2.30 -14.78
N GLN A 22 -14.42 1.64 -14.79
CA GLN A 22 -14.14 0.39 -15.50
C GLN A 22 -14.16 0.54 -17.03
N ASP A 23 -13.82 1.71 -17.55
CA ASP A 23 -13.74 1.94 -19.00
C ASP A 23 -12.37 1.56 -19.62
N GLY A 24 -11.39 1.21 -18.76
CA GLY A 24 -10.03 0.84 -19.14
C GLY A 24 -9.06 2.02 -19.27
N TYR A 25 -9.50 3.25 -18.99
CA TYR A 25 -8.67 4.45 -18.97
C TYR A 25 -8.66 5.03 -17.55
N PRO A 26 -7.53 4.96 -16.82
CA PRO A 26 -7.53 5.43 -15.45
C PRO A 26 -7.66 6.95 -15.35
N GLU A 27 -8.54 7.39 -14.45
CA GLU A 27 -8.80 8.77 -14.05
C GLU A 27 -7.60 9.39 -13.34
N LEU A 28 -7.54 10.72 -13.35
CA LEU A 28 -6.72 11.48 -12.42
C LEU A 28 -7.58 11.91 -11.23
N ILE A 29 -7.27 11.39 -10.05
CA ILE A 29 -7.92 11.73 -8.79
C ILE A 29 -6.98 12.62 -7.98
N VAL A 30 -7.45 13.76 -7.50
CA VAL A 30 -6.66 14.73 -6.74
C VAL A 30 -7.40 15.08 -5.45
N PRO A 31 -6.99 14.54 -4.30
CA PRO A 31 -7.38 15.11 -3.02
C PRO A 31 -6.71 16.48 -2.84
N ASP A 32 -7.51 17.52 -2.79
CA ASP A 32 -7.08 18.91 -2.66
C ASP A 32 -7.88 19.62 -1.57
N THR A 33 -7.42 20.79 -1.15
CA THR A 33 -8.12 21.61 -0.17
C THR A 33 -9.26 22.40 -0.81
N ASP A 34 -10.38 22.52 -0.10
CA ASP A 34 -11.47 23.42 -0.47
C ASP A 34 -11.02 24.88 -0.36
N GLU A 35 -10.84 25.58 -1.49
CA GLU A 35 -10.40 26.98 -1.53
C GLU A 35 -11.32 27.93 -0.74
N ALA A 36 -12.62 27.63 -0.68
CA ALA A 36 -13.62 28.52 -0.07
C ALA A 36 -13.85 28.22 1.43
N LEU A 37 -13.72 26.95 1.83
CA LEU A 37 -14.10 26.51 3.17
C LEU A 37 -12.90 26.16 4.07
N SER A 38 -11.74 25.85 3.49
CA SER A 38 -10.58 25.44 4.28
C SER A 38 -9.88 26.61 4.96
N THR A 39 -9.27 26.32 6.10
CA THR A 39 -8.35 27.20 6.82
C THR A 39 -7.10 26.42 7.21
N PRO A 40 -5.99 27.06 7.58
CA PRO A 40 -4.77 26.35 7.94
C PRO A 40 -4.92 25.37 9.11
N GLU A 41 -5.89 25.62 10.00
CA GLU A 41 -6.21 24.80 11.17
C GLU A 41 -7.39 23.85 10.94
N ASN A 42 -8.19 24.04 9.89
CA ASN A 42 -9.33 23.20 9.55
C ASN A 42 -9.32 22.95 8.03
N PRO A 43 -8.47 22.04 7.55
CA PRO A 43 -8.48 21.65 6.14
C PRO A 43 -9.74 20.85 5.83
N ILE A 44 -10.40 21.18 4.72
CA ILE A 44 -11.48 20.38 4.15
C ILE A 44 -10.95 19.77 2.87
N THR A 45 -10.90 18.44 2.80
CA THR A 45 -10.46 17.76 1.58
C THR A 45 -11.64 17.62 0.61
N ARG A 46 -11.39 17.99 -0.64
CA ARG A 46 -12.20 17.64 -1.79
C ARG A 46 -11.45 16.63 -2.64
N TRP A 47 -12.12 15.56 -3.01
CA TRP A 47 -11.64 14.58 -3.97
C TRP A 47 -12.09 15.03 -5.35
N LEU A 48 -11.16 15.54 -6.14
CA LEU A 48 -11.39 15.98 -7.51
C LEU A 48 -11.12 14.84 -8.47
N VAL A 49 -11.99 14.64 -9.45
CA VAL A 49 -11.81 13.63 -10.50
C VAL A 49 -11.76 14.32 -11.86
N ALA A 50 -10.70 14.05 -12.62
CA ALA A 50 -10.63 14.35 -14.04
C ALA A 50 -10.73 13.03 -14.82
N GLU A 51 -11.87 12.86 -15.50
CA GLU A 51 -12.20 11.71 -16.36
C GLU A 51 -11.18 11.56 -17.50
N ASN A 52 -10.63 10.37 -17.71
CA ASN A 52 -9.74 10.09 -18.82
C ASN A 52 -10.51 9.60 -20.04
N ARG A 53 -10.81 10.51 -20.98
CA ARG A 53 -11.59 10.19 -22.19
C ARG A 53 -10.76 9.53 -23.30
N GLY A 54 -9.68 8.87 -22.94
CA GLY A 54 -8.77 8.18 -23.84
C GLY A 54 -7.99 9.09 -24.80
N PRO A 55 -7.37 8.51 -25.85
CA PRO A 55 -6.38 9.20 -26.69
C PRO A 55 -6.93 10.38 -27.50
N ALA A 56 -8.24 10.46 -27.68
CA ALA A 56 -8.89 11.48 -28.50
C ALA A 56 -9.18 12.79 -27.75
N ALA A 57 -9.35 12.71 -26.43
CA ALA A 57 -9.81 13.85 -25.62
C ALA A 57 -9.03 14.04 -24.30
N TYR A 58 -8.13 13.11 -23.94
CA TYR A 58 -7.35 13.12 -22.69
C TYR A 58 -8.25 13.39 -21.46
N PHE A 59 -7.72 14.11 -20.46
CA PHE A 59 -8.46 14.42 -19.24
C PHE A 59 -9.49 15.54 -19.43
N SER A 60 -10.66 15.35 -18.84
CA SER A 60 -11.68 16.39 -18.70
C SER A 60 -11.28 17.44 -17.66
N ALA A 61 -12.08 18.51 -17.53
CA ALA A 61 -11.92 19.45 -16.43
C ALA A 61 -12.29 18.74 -15.11
N PRO A 62 -11.48 18.86 -14.03
CA PRO A 62 -11.77 18.20 -12.77
C PRO A 62 -13.14 18.61 -12.20
N VAL A 63 -13.87 17.64 -11.68
CA VAL A 63 -15.12 17.83 -10.93
C VAL A 63 -14.96 17.35 -9.50
N VAL A 64 -15.72 17.92 -8.56
CA VAL A 64 -15.72 17.45 -7.16
C VAL A 64 -16.52 16.15 -7.09
N ALA A 65 -15.83 15.04 -6.84
CA ALA A 65 -16.42 13.71 -6.67
C ALA A 65 -16.90 13.48 -5.23
N LEU A 66 -16.20 14.06 -4.26
CA LEU A 66 -16.58 14.08 -2.84
C LEU A 66 -15.98 15.31 -2.16
N SER A 67 -16.71 15.86 -1.19
CA SER A 67 -16.16 16.79 -0.20
C SER A 67 -16.34 16.15 1.16
N GLU A 68 -15.27 16.06 1.94
CA GLU A 68 -15.35 15.46 3.27
C GLU A 68 -16.16 16.33 4.22
N ASP A 69 -16.98 15.68 5.05
CA ASP A 69 -17.81 16.35 6.03
C ASP A 69 -16.97 16.76 7.24
N TRP A 70 -16.60 18.04 7.27
CA TRP A 70 -15.99 18.69 8.43
C TRP A 70 -16.98 19.67 9.07
N PRO A 71 -16.86 19.94 10.39
CA PRO A 71 -17.59 21.03 11.01
C PRO A 71 -17.29 22.34 10.26
N MET A 72 -18.27 22.84 9.50
CA MET A 72 -18.08 24.05 8.70
C MET A 72 -17.63 25.20 9.61
N VAL A 73 -16.50 25.82 9.24
CA VAL A 73 -16.07 27.06 9.85
C VAL A 73 -17.02 28.15 9.36
N SER A 74 -17.77 28.79 10.27
CA SER A 74 -18.82 29.76 9.91
C SER A 74 -18.29 31.04 9.27
N SER A 75 -16.98 31.28 9.31
CA SER A 75 -16.29 32.40 8.67
C SER A 75 -14.81 32.04 8.48
N PRO A 76 -14.46 31.22 7.46
CA PRO A 76 -13.08 30.87 7.20
C PRO A 76 -12.29 32.14 6.87
N SER A 77 -11.11 32.28 7.46
CA SER A 77 -10.21 33.41 7.24
C SER A 77 -8.78 32.93 7.23
N GLY A 78 -7.96 33.48 6.34
CA GLY A 78 -6.59 32.99 6.09
C GLY A 78 -6.49 32.27 4.74
N PRO A 79 -5.28 31.79 4.39
CA PRO A 79 -5.09 31.04 3.15
C PRO A 79 -5.76 29.67 3.25
N ALA A 80 -6.31 29.19 2.14
CA ALA A 80 -6.88 27.85 2.06
C ALA A 80 -5.82 26.75 2.10
N ASP A 81 -4.56 27.04 1.69
CA ASP A 81 -3.45 26.07 1.74
C ASP A 81 -3.11 25.69 3.18
N PRO A 82 -3.37 24.44 3.60
CA PRO A 82 -3.20 24.04 4.99
C PRO A 82 -1.75 23.71 5.35
N LYS A 83 -1.45 23.75 6.66
CA LYS A 83 -0.14 23.33 7.16
C LYS A 83 0.05 21.81 7.06
N VAL A 84 -1.05 21.08 7.21
CA VAL A 84 -1.14 19.64 7.02
C VAL A 84 -1.54 19.39 5.56
N GLN A 85 -1.07 18.31 4.96
CA GLN A 85 -1.49 17.93 3.62
C GLN A 85 -2.98 17.55 3.57
N PRO A 86 -3.68 17.73 2.44
CA PRO A 86 -4.99 17.11 2.21
C PRO A 86 -4.95 15.59 2.40
N GLU A 87 -6.12 14.96 2.50
CA GLU A 87 -6.18 13.51 2.68
C GLU A 87 -5.40 12.74 1.60
N LEU A 88 -4.87 11.59 1.98
CA LEU A 88 -4.23 10.65 1.06
C LEU A 88 -5.07 9.39 0.95
N GLY A 89 -4.84 8.64 -0.12
CA GLY A 89 -5.45 7.34 -0.26
C GLY A 89 -4.60 6.36 -1.06
N THR A 90 -5.05 5.11 -1.06
CA THR A 90 -4.53 4.05 -1.92
C THR A 90 -5.69 3.52 -2.77
N SER A 91 -5.49 3.42 -4.08
CA SER A 91 -6.48 2.80 -4.97
C SER A 91 -6.59 1.29 -4.70
N ILE A 92 -7.79 0.77 -4.49
CA ILE A 92 -8.07 -0.66 -4.29
C ILE A 92 -9.41 -1.02 -4.93
N ASP A 93 -9.59 -2.22 -5.49
CA ASP A 93 -10.93 -2.74 -5.77
C ASP A 93 -11.45 -3.38 -4.48
N TYR A 94 -12.19 -2.61 -3.67
CA TYR A 94 -12.57 -3.05 -2.34
C TYR A 94 -13.78 -3.98 -2.37
N ASP A 95 -14.74 -3.77 -3.26
CA ASP A 95 -15.95 -4.58 -3.32
C ASP A 95 -15.98 -5.65 -4.43
N GLY A 96 -14.90 -5.75 -5.21
CA GLY A 96 -14.71 -6.76 -6.25
C GLY A 96 -15.57 -6.50 -7.49
N ASP A 97 -16.04 -5.26 -7.69
CA ASP A 97 -16.87 -4.90 -8.83
C ASP A 97 -16.05 -4.52 -10.08
N GLY A 98 -14.72 -4.49 -9.94
CA GLY A 98 -13.75 -4.19 -10.99
C GLY A 98 -13.53 -2.69 -11.23
N LYS A 99 -14.18 -1.81 -10.47
CA LYS A 99 -13.79 -0.40 -10.36
C LYS A 99 -12.81 -0.23 -9.21
N MET A 100 -11.92 0.75 -9.35
CA MET A 100 -11.01 1.10 -8.28
C MET A 100 -11.69 2.09 -7.32
N ASP A 101 -11.76 1.70 -6.06
CA ASP A 101 -12.10 2.50 -4.90
C ASP A 101 -10.84 3.15 -4.29
N VAL A 102 -11.01 3.93 -3.22
CA VAL A 102 -9.88 4.53 -2.50
C VAL A 102 -9.95 4.25 -1.00
N LEU A 103 -8.97 3.54 -0.45
CA LEU A 103 -8.76 3.46 0.99
C LEU A 103 -8.14 4.77 1.50
N ILE A 104 -8.82 5.47 2.41
CA ILE A 104 -8.37 6.74 2.97
C ILE A 104 -7.34 6.51 4.07
N HIS A 105 -6.24 7.27 4.06
CA HIS A 105 -5.18 7.20 5.07
C HIS A 105 -5.51 8.00 6.34
N ASP A 106 -6.47 8.92 6.25
CA ASP A 106 -7.00 9.74 7.35
C ASP A 106 -5.91 10.53 8.08
N VAL A 107 -5.18 11.33 7.30
CA VAL A 107 -4.08 12.22 7.71
C VAL A 107 -4.49 13.14 8.86
N THR A 108 -5.76 13.53 8.89
CA THR A 108 -6.33 14.42 9.90
C THR A 108 -6.85 13.71 11.15
N ASP A 109 -6.82 12.37 11.15
CA ASP A 109 -7.28 11.49 12.23
C ASP A 109 -8.74 11.73 12.64
N SER A 110 -9.58 11.95 11.63
CA SER A 110 -11.01 12.26 11.79
C SER A 110 -11.86 11.03 12.12
N ASN A 111 -11.40 9.83 11.75
CA ASN A 111 -12.14 8.58 11.89
C ASN A 111 -11.33 7.52 12.66
N PRO A 112 -11.94 6.82 13.65
CA PRO A 112 -11.24 5.76 14.38
C PRO A 112 -11.05 4.47 13.57
N ASN A 113 -11.83 4.30 12.49
CA ASN A 113 -11.85 3.13 11.63
C ASN A 113 -11.27 3.45 10.25
N TRP A 114 -10.81 2.42 9.55
CA TRP A 114 -10.51 2.51 8.14
C TRP A 114 -11.78 2.86 7.36
N THR A 115 -11.63 3.79 6.43
CA THR A 115 -12.70 4.28 5.57
C THR A 115 -12.31 4.09 4.11
N VAL A 116 -13.26 3.65 3.29
CA VAL A 116 -13.10 3.50 1.84
C VAL A 116 -14.05 4.45 1.13
N LEU A 117 -13.57 5.08 0.06
CA LEU A 117 -14.38 5.82 -0.90
C LEU A 117 -14.77 4.87 -2.03
N ILE A 118 -16.02 4.40 -2.01
CA ILE A 118 -16.54 3.47 -3.01
C ILE A 118 -16.92 4.24 -4.27
N ALA A 119 -16.28 3.89 -5.39
CA ALA A 119 -16.52 4.50 -6.68
C ALA A 119 -17.97 4.31 -7.12
N GLN A 120 -18.56 5.35 -7.69
CA GLN A 120 -19.92 5.33 -8.22
C GLN A 120 -19.89 5.48 -9.75
N PRO A 121 -20.89 4.96 -10.48
CA PRO A 121 -20.92 5.03 -11.94
C PRO A 121 -20.94 6.44 -12.54
N ASP A 122 -21.13 7.48 -11.74
CA ASP A 122 -21.16 8.90 -12.14
C ASP A 122 -19.88 9.66 -11.77
N HIS A 123 -18.76 8.95 -11.58
CA HIS A 123 -17.45 9.48 -11.18
C HIS A 123 -17.46 10.19 -9.82
N THR A 124 -18.43 9.85 -8.96
CA THR A 124 -18.47 10.29 -7.56
C THR A 124 -18.01 9.19 -6.62
N PHE A 125 -17.83 9.53 -5.33
CA PHE A 125 -17.53 8.56 -4.30
C PHE A 125 -18.59 8.53 -3.21
N LYS A 126 -18.83 7.33 -2.67
CA LYS A 126 -19.57 7.12 -1.44
C LYS A 126 -18.64 6.66 -0.33
N GLN A 127 -18.59 7.42 0.75
CA GLN A 127 -17.81 7.04 1.93
C GLN A 127 -18.41 5.80 2.63
N HIS A 128 -17.54 4.87 2.99
CA HIS A 128 -17.88 3.60 3.64
C HIS A 128 -16.97 3.34 4.84
N ASP A 129 -17.57 3.18 6.02
CA ASP A 129 -16.87 2.74 7.24
C ASP A 129 -16.77 1.21 7.24
N THR A 130 -15.55 0.70 7.31
CA THR A 130 -15.25 -0.74 7.32
C THR A 130 -15.48 -1.38 8.69
N GLY A 131 -15.66 -0.58 9.75
CA GLY A 131 -15.74 -1.06 11.13
C GLY A 131 -14.41 -1.58 11.70
N LEU A 132 -13.35 -1.68 10.87
CA LEU A 132 -12.02 -2.09 11.30
C LEU A 132 -11.28 -0.88 11.87
N ARG A 133 -10.90 -0.98 13.15
CA ARG A 133 -10.17 0.09 13.83
C ARG A 133 -8.77 0.26 13.21
N LYS A 134 -8.34 1.51 13.03
CA LYS A 134 -6.96 1.79 12.60
C LYS A 134 -5.96 1.44 13.71
N PRO A 135 -4.81 0.84 13.39
CA PRO A 135 -3.79 0.45 14.38
C PRO A 135 -3.03 1.64 15.01
N PHE A 136 -3.18 2.85 14.45
CA PHE A 136 -2.61 4.09 14.98
C PHE A 136 -3.57 5.27 14.81
N PRO A 137 -3.67 6.17 15.81
CA PRO A 137 -4.18 7.52 15.58
C PRO A 137 -3.14 8.32 14.79
N VAL A 138 -3.53 8.90 13.65
CA VAL A 138 -2.63 9.77 12.86
C VAL A 138 -2.43 11.14 13.52
N GLY A 139 -3.14 11.41 14.63
CA GLY A 139 -3.12 12.66 15.39
C GLY A 139 -1.79 13.04 16.05
N ALA A 140 -0.69 12.35 15.75
CA ALA A 140 0.64 12.87 16.04
C ALA A 140 0.89 14.13 15.20
N GLN A 141 1.42 15.18 15.83
CA GLN A 141 1.98 16.31 15.09
C GLN A 141 3.50 16.09 14.93
N PRO A 142 4.03 16.04 13.70
CA PRO A 142 3.33 16.17 12.42
C PRO A 142 2.59 14.90 12.01
N ALA A 143 1.44 15.08 11.34
CA ALA A 143 0.67 13.98 10.77
C ALA A 143 1.57 13.15 9.85
N VAL A 144 1.48 11.83 9.95
CA VAL A 144 2.37 10.94 9.22
C VAL A 144 1.75 10.70 7.83
N PRO A 145 2.44 11.07 6.73
CA PRO A 145 1.91 10.96 5.37
C PRO A 145 1.96 9.54 4.80
N THR A 146 2.27 8.54 5.63
CA THR A 146 2.48 7.15 5.25
C THR A 146 1.66 6.27 6.18
N LEU A 147 1.22 5.11 5.70
CA LEU A 147 0.58 4.07 6.53
C LEU A 147 1.60 3.34 7.42
N THR A 148 2.52 4.07 8.04
CA THR A 148 3.65 3.54 8.81
C THR A 148 4.09 4.57 9.84
N ALA A 149 4.26 4.13 11.08
CA ALA A 149 4.82 4.85 12.21
C ALA A 149 5.68 3.87 13.04
N PRO A 150 6.55 4.34 13.95
CA PRO A 150 7.44 3.47 14.73
C PRO A 150 6.75 2.29 15.46
N GLY A 151 5.47 2.44 15.80
CA GLY A 151 4.71 1.41 16.51
C GLY A 151 3.51 0.85 15.77
N ALA A 152 3.31 1.20 14.49
CA ALA A 152 2.20 0.67 13.72
C ALA A 152 2.38 0.81 12.20
N SER A 153 1.76 -0.08 11.43
CA SER A 153 1.74 0.02 9.97
C SER A 153 0.51 -0.68 9.38
N ALA A 154 0.19 -0.37 8.13
CA ALA A 154 -0.79 -1.13 7.36
C ALA A 154 -0.31 -1.36 5.93
N HIS A 155 -0.60 -2.55 5.41
CA HIS A 155 -0.19 -3.03 4.09
C HIS A 155 -1.37 -3.73 3.42
N LEU A 156 -1.42 -3.67 2.09
CA LEU A 156 -2.50 -4.23 1.29
C LEU A 156 -1.97 -5.30 0.35
N GLY A 157 -2.75 -6.36 0.14
CA GLY A 157 -2.45 -7.40 -0.83
C GLY A 157 -3.44 -8.56 -0.74
N ASP A 158 -3.57 -9.33 -1.81
CA ASP A 158 -4.34 -10.58 -1.80
C ASP A 158 -3.48 -11.70 -1.18
N PHE A 159 -3.56 -11.91 0.13
CA PHE A 159 -2.70 -12.88 0.82
C PHE A 159 -3.25 -14.31 0.78
N ASN A 160 -4.53 -14.47 0.44
CA ASN A 160 -5.19 -15.76 0.43
C ASN A 160 -5.40 -16.33 -1.00
N GLY A 161 -5.18 -15.53 -2.04
CA GLY A 161 -5.31 -15.86 -3.45
C GLY A 161 -6.75 -15.90 -3.96
N ASP A 162 -7.69 -15.19 -3.33
CA ASP A 162 -9.10 -15.18 -3.70
C ASP A 162 -9.49 -14.07 -4.70
N GLY A 163 -8.53 -13.22 -5.07
CA GLY A 163 -8.70 -12.11 -5.99
C GLY A 163 -9.13 -10.80 -5.32
N GLN A 164 -9.39 -10.79 -4.01
CA GLN A 164 -9.75 -9.60 -3.25
C GLN A 164 -8.55 -9.11 -2.44
N ILE A 165 -8.45 -7.79 -2.26
CA ILE A 165 -7.37 -7.19 -1.48
C ILE A 165 -7.68 -7.33 0.01
N ASP A 166 -6.78 -8.01 0.74
CA ASP A 166 -6.79 -8.08 2.20
C ASP A 166 -5.98 -6.91 2.81
N LEU A 167 -6.15 -6.69 4.13
CA LEU A 167 -5.41 -5.70 4.90
C LEU A 167 -4.56 -6.37 5.98
N LEU A 168 -3.25 -6.16 5.95
CA LEU A 168 -2.32 -6.58 6.99
C LEU A 168 -1.94 -5.36 7.84
N ASP A 169 -2.26 -5.39 9.13
CA ASP A 169 -1.89 -4.34 10.07
C ASP A 169 -0.79 -4.79 11.04
N CYS A 170 -0.14 -3.81 11.65
CA CYS A 170 0.81 -4.00 12.74
C CYS A 170 0.52 -2.98 13.83
N SER A 171 0.52 -3.39 15.09
CA SER A 171 0.39 -2.47 16.23
C SER A 171 1.18 -2.93 17.45
N ASN A 172 1.85 -1.98 18.10
CA ASN A 172 2.44 -2.16 19.43
C ASN A 172 1.37 -2.10 20.54
N GLU A 173 0.26 -1.39 20.33
CA GLU A 173 -0.76 -1.10 21.35
C GLU A 173 -1.59 -2.34 21.72
N THR A 174 -1.81 -3.22 20.76
CA THR A 174 -2.49 -4.51 20.98
C THR A 174 -1.55 -5.56 21.57
N SER A 175 -0.25 -5.29 21.63
CA SER A 175 0.73 -6.23 22.16
C SER A 175 0.89 -6.09 23.68
N PRO A 176 0.92 -7.22 24.43
CA PRO A 176 1.31 -7.21 25.83
C PRO A 176 2.80 -6.88 26.06
N ASP A 177 3.62 -6.86 25.00
CA ASP A 177 5.03 -6.45 25.03
C ASP A 177 5.32 -5.50 23.84
N PRO A 178 5.54 -4.19 24.07
CA PRO A 178 5.77 -3.21 23.00
C PRO A 178 7.07 -3.45 22.21
N THR A 179 7.91 -4.40 22.62
CA THR A 179 9.07 -4.85 21.84
C THR A 179 8.75 -5.99 20.85
N HIS A 180 7.52 -6.51 20.90
CA HIS A 180 6.99 -7.56 20.02
C HIS A 180 5.61 -7.12 19.51
N PRO A 181 5.51 -6.33 18.43
CA PRO A 181 4.21 -5.95 17.89
C PRO A 181 3.37 -7.15 17.45
N THR A 182 2.07 -6.94 17.37
CA THR A 182 1.16 -7.91 16.75
C THR A 182 0.94 -7.52 15.30
N TRP A 183 1.20 -8.46 14.39
CA TRP A 183 0.80 -8.37 12.98
C TRP A 183 -0.52 -9.12 12.79
N THR A 184 -1.54 -8.45 12.25
CA THR A 184 -2.88 -9.02 12.08
C THR A 184 -3.32 -8.94 10.62
N LEU A 185 -3.62 -10.09 10.02
CA LEU A 185 -4.22 -10.17 8.69
C LEU A 185 -5.74 -10.10 8.80
N HIS A 186 -6.33 -9.08 8.20
CA HIS A 186 -7.76 -8.89 8.03
C HIS A 186 -8.17 -9.31 6.62
N VAL A 187 -8.55 -10.58 6.49
CA VAL A 187 -9.01 -11.13 5.21
C VAL A 187 -10.31 -10.44 4.79
N TRP A 188 -10.38 -10.01 3.54
CA TRP A 188 -11.61 -9.46 2.98
C TRP A 188 -12.66 -10.57 2.80
N ARG A 189 -13.91 -10.25 3.08
CA ARG A 189 -15.05 -11.15 2.85
C ARG A 189 -16.22 -10.37 2.26
N PRO A 190 -17.10 -11.04 1.49
CA PRO A 190 -18.34 -10.45 0.97
C PRO A 190 -19.35 -10.26 2.10
N SER A 191 -19.05 -9.31 2.98
CA SER A 191 -19.82 -8.90 4.13
C SER A 191 -20.08 -7.40 4.03
N PRO A 192 -21.07 -6.85 4.74
CA PRO A 192 -21.32 -5.41 4.73
C PRO A 192 -20.12 -4.56 5.16
N MET A 193 -19.14 -5.14 5.85
CA MET A 193 -17.94 -4.47 6.36
C MET A 193 -16.67 -4.78 5.55
N GLY A 194 -16.73 -5.66 4.54
CA GLY A 194 -15.57 -6.13 3.78
C GLY A 194 -14.57 -6.91 4.64
N PHE A 195 -13.64 -6.21 5.28
CA PHE A 195 -12.57 -6.80 6.09
C PHE A 195 -13.10 -7.56 7.33
N ASP A 196 -12.50 -8.72 7.63
CA ASP A 196 -12.74 -9.43 8.89
C ASP A 196 -12.13 -8.65 10.06
N VAL A 197 -12.98 -7.92 10.79
CA VAL A 197 -12.58 -7.10 11.94
C VAL A 197 -11.88 -7.86 13.07
N THR A 198 -12.02 -9.20 13.11
CA THR A 198 -11.34 -10.02 14.12
C THR A 198 -9.88 -10.24 13.73
N GLY A 199 -9.63 -10.46 12.44
CA GLY A 199 -8.31 -10.76 11.89
C GLY A 199 -7.68 -12.08 12.37
N GLU A 200 -6.52 -12.39 11.78
CA GLU A 200 -5.66 -13.54 12.10
C GLU A 200 -4.25 -13.05 12.44
N VAL A 201 -3.71 -13.47 13.59
CA VAL A 201 -2.34 -13.10 13.97
C VAL A 201 -1.30 -13.86 13.15
N VAL A 202 -0.40 -13.14 12.49
CA VAL A 202 0.70 -13.71 11.70
C VAL A 202 1.91 -13.99 12.61
N GLN A 203 1.99 -15.20 13.15
CA GLN A 203 2.98 -15.58 14.17
C GLN A 203 4.43 -15.58 13.66
N GLU A 204 4.60 -15.79 12.35
CA GLU A 204 5.86 -15.85 11.64
C GLU A 204 6.48 -14.47 11.42
N LEU A 205 5.67 -13.41 11.48
CA LEU A 205 6.13 -12.03 11.31
C LEU A 205 6.32 -11.37 12.68
N ARG A 206 7.57 -11.35 13.16
CA ARG A 206 7.96 -10.84 14.49
C ARG A 206 8.87 -9.62 14.39
N LEU A 207 8.62 -8.80 13.39
CA LEU A 207 9.38 -7.59 13.09
C LEU A 207 8.67 -6.39 13.68
N LEU A 208 9.43 -5.32 13.98
CA LEU A 208 8.85 -4.03 14.35
C LEU A 208 7.94 -3.52 13.22
N CYS A 209 6.93 -2.72 13.56
CA CYS A 209 5.98 -2.22 12.57
C CYS A 209 6.59 -1.24 11.54
N ASP A 210 7.72 -0.62 11.86
CA ASP A 210 8.44 0.27 10.94
C ASP A 210 9.44 -0.47 10.03
N VAL A 211 9.35 -1.80 9.96
CA VAL A 211 10.20 -2.60 9.09
C VAL A 211 9.93 -2.33 7.61
N GLU A 212 11.00 -2.38 6.81
CA GLU A 212 10.88 -2.44 5.35
C GLU A 212 10.19 -3.75 4.94
N LEU A 213 8.94 -3.62 4.49
CA LEU A 213 8.08 -4.71 4.05
C LEU A 213 7.50 -4.37 2.68
N PHE A 214 7.46 -5.35 1.79
CA PHE A 214 6.81 -5.24 0.49
C PHE A 214 5.72 -6.31 0.35
N THR A 215 4.61 -5.94 -0.29
CA THR A 215 3.54 -6.86 -0.70
C THR A 215 3.66 -7.12 -2.20
N VAL A 216 4.06 -8.35 -2.57
CA VAL A 216 4.41 -8.66 -3.96
C VAL A 216 3.96 -10.08 -4.32
N ASP A 217 3.27 -10.26 -5.45
CA ASP A 217 3.06 -11.57 -6.08
C ASP A 217 4.35 -12.07 -6.73
N LEU A 218 5.22 -12.71 -5.94
CA LEU A 218 6.53 -13.21 -6.39
C LEU A 218 6.44 -14.40 -7.34
N LEU A 219 5.30 -15.09 -7.40
CA LEU A 219 5.14 -16.34 -8.14
C LEU A 219 4.30 -16.17 -9.41
N GLY A 220 3.63 -15.03 -9.57
CA GLY A 220 2.67 -14.79 -10.64
C GLY A 220 1.45 -15.68 -10.54
N ASP A 221 1.09 -16.13 -9.33
CA ASP A 221 -0.06 -17.00 -9.09
C ASP A 221 -1.29 -16.26 -8.56
N GLY A 222 -1.23 -14.92 -8.55
CA GLY A 222 -2.27 -14.02 -8.06
C GLY A 222 -2.17 -13.78 -6.55
N LYS A 223 -1.28 -14.48 -5.85
CA LYS A 223 -1.20 -14.40 -4.40
C LYS A 223 0.02 -13.61 -3.95
N THR A 224 -0.25 -12.68 -3.05
CA THR A 224 0.72 -11.76 -2.48
C THR A 224 1.58 -12.46 -1.42
N ALA A 225 2.89 -12.31 -1.53
CA ALA A 225 3.85 -12.63 -0.49
C ALA A 225 4.30 -11.36 0.25
N LEU A 226 4.70 -11.52 1.51
CA LEU A 226 5.37 -10.48 2.28
C LEU A 226 6.87 -10.62 2.11
N VAL A 227 7.55 -9.58 1.62
CA VAL A 227 9.01 -9.57 1.47
C VAL A 227 9.64 -8.65 2.50
N VAL A 228 10.50 -9.20 3.35
CA VAL A 228 11.14 -8.49 4.46
C VAL A 228 12.63 -8.78 4.48
N ARG A 229 13.40 -7.91 5.12
CA ARG A 229 14.82 -8.22 5.38
C ARG A 229 14.89 -9.49 6.23
N GLY A 230 15.65 -10.47 5.76
CA GLY A 230 15.70 -11.76 6.43
C GLY A 230 16.24 -11.63 7.84
N GLN A 231 15.68 -12.41 8.77
CA GLN A 231 16.15 -12.47 10.14
C GLN A 231 16.21 -13.93 10.62
N LEU A 232 17.20 -14.21 11.46
CA LEU A 232 17.31 -15.48 12.17
C LEU A 232 17.01 -15.25 13.65
N GLU A 233 15.99 -15.92 14.17
CA GLU A 233 15.77 -16.01 15.60
C GLU A 233 16.90 -16.83 16.25
N ALA A 234 17.71 -16.18 17.07
CA ALA A 234 18.76 -16.84 17.85
C ALA A 234 18.27 -17.05 19.29
N GLY A 235 17.40 -18.05 19.49
CA GLY A 235 17.07 -18.64 20.80
C GLY A 235 17.03 -17.67 22.00
N GLY A 236 16.12 -16.69 21.99
CA GLY A 236 15.92 -15.74 23.09
C GLY A 236 16.82 -14.49 23.08
N GLN A 237 17.62 -14.29 22.02
CA GLN A 237 18.33 -13.05 21.75
C GLN A 237 17.63 -12.24 20.64
N SER A 238 17.99 -10.96 20.52
CA SER A 238 17.55 -10.11 19.42
C SER A 238 17.80 -10.77 18.07
N PRO A 239 16.85 -10.71 17.12
CA PRO A 239 17.00 -11.33 15.81
C PRO A 239 18.29 -10.89 15.11
N VAL A 240 18.96 -11.84 14.46
CA VAL A 240 20.17 -11.55 13.67
C VAL A 240 19.75 -11.29 12.22
N ALA A 241 20.05 -10.10 11.71
CA ALA A 241 19.80 -9.74 10.32
C ALA A 241 20.60 -10.64 9.36
N LEU A 242 19.91 -11.15 8.33
CA LEU A 242 20.49 -11.92 7.23
C LEU A 242 20.97 -10.99 6.10
N ALA A 243 21.85 -11.53 5.25
CA ALA A 243 22.36 -10.83 4.08
C ALA A 243 21.38 -10.84 2.89
N THR A 244 20.21 -11.45 3.03
CA THR A 244 19.20 -11.58 1.99
C THR A 244 17.80 -11.25 2.50
N TYR A 245 16.88 -10.92 1.59
CA TYR A 245 15.46 -10.80 1.88
C TYR A 245 14.81 -12.19 2.00
N GLN A 246 13.83 -12.30 2.89
CA GLN A 246 12.94 -13.45 3.02
C GLN A 246 11.55 -13.10 2.50
N ALA A 247 10.88 -14.08 1.92
CA ALA A 247 9.47 -14.01 1.56
C ALA A 247 8.65 -14.89 2.51
N LEU A 248 7.43 -14.44 2.84
CA LEU A 248 6.44 -15.18 3.61
C LEU A 248 5.15 -15.30 2.78
N GLU A 249 4.62 -16.50 2.61
CA GLU A 249 3.29 -16.77 2.01
C GLU A 249 2.37 -17.44 3.01
N ARG A 250 1.08 -17.14 2.92
CA ARG A 250 0.02 -17.78 3.69
C ARG A 250 -0.59 -18.96 2.95
N HIS A 251 -0.41 -20.20 3.40
CA HIS A 251 -1.06 -21.35 2.78
C HIS A 251 -2.59 -21.35 2.96
N ALA A 252 -3.29 -22.18 2.17
CA ALA A 252 -4.76 -22.23 2.15
C ALA A 252 -5.40 -22.65 3.50
N ASP A 253 -4.66 -23.39 4.33
CA ASP A 253 -5.05 -23.77 5.69
C ASP A 253 -4.66 -22.74 6.77
N GLY A 254 -4.12 -21.58 6.35
CA GLY A 254 -3.80 -20.43 7.20
C GLY A 254 -2.37 -20.37 7.73
N HIS A 255 -1.58 -21.44 7.62
CA HIS A 255 -0.20 -21.39 8.09
C HIS A 255 0.68 -20.54 7.16
N TRP A 256 1.67 -19.84 7.71
CA TRP A 256 2.65 -19.13 6.90
C TRP A 256 3.92 -19.94 6.73
N GLU A 257 4.48 -19.91 5.52
CA GLU A 257 5.80 -20.46 5.22
C GLU A 257 6.73 -19.34 4.83
N SER A 258 8.00 -19.42 5.26
CA SER A 258 9.03 -18.47 4.87
C SER A 258 10.18 -19.13 4.10
N TRP A 259 10.73 -18.41 3.12
CA TRP A 259 11.88 -18.85 2.34
C TRP A 259 12.82 -17.69 1.99
N ASP A 260 14.08 -18.04 1.73
CA ASP A 260 15.09 -17.08 1.28
C ASP A 260 14.87 -16.75 -0.20
N THR A 261 14.77 -15.46 -0.52
CA THR A 261 14.61 -14.97 -1.90
C THR A 261 15.94 -15.00 -2.69
N ALA A 262 17.07 -15.17 -1.99
CA ALA A 262 18.42 -14.95 -2.51
C ALA A 262 18.70 -13.53 -3.03
N LEU A 263 17.77 -12.58 -2.83
CA LEU A 263 17.99 -11.15 -3.11
C LEU A 263 18.82 -10.55 -1.98
N PRO A 264 20.01 -10.00 -2.26
CA PRO A 264 20.84 -9.39 -1.22
C PRO A 264 20.15 -8.19 -0.55
N THR A 265 20.35 -8.03 0.76
CA THR A 265 19.93 -6.81 1.45
C THR A 265 20.75 -5.61 1.00
N LEU A 266 20.11 -4.45 0.90
CA LEU A 266 20.78 -3.22 0.51
C LEU A 266 21.45 -2.56 1.72
N ASN A 267 22.60 -1.93 1.47
CA ASN A 267 23.24 -1.02 2.40
C ASN A 267 22.30 0.18 2.71
N PRO A 268 22.48 0.87 3.85
CA PRO A 268 21.69 2.06 4.17
C PRO A 268 21.68 3.07 3.01
N GLY A 269 20.49 3.54 2.64
CA GLY A 269 20.27 4.47 1.52
C GLY A 269 19.95 3.79 0.18
N GLY A 270 19.99 2.45 0.11
CA GLY A 270 19.47 1.71 -1.04
C GLY A 270 17.97 1.47 -0.96
N HIS A 271 17.28 1.50 -2.10
CA HIS A 271 15.84 1.24 -2.20
C HIS A 271 15.54 0.17 -3.25
N LEU A 272 14.49 -0.61 -3.00
CA LEU A 272 13.92 -1.57 -3.94
C LEU A 272 12.63 -1.03 -4.55
N VAL A 273 12.47 -1.23 -5.85
CA VAL A 273 11.21 -1.03 -6.57
C VAL A 273 10.86 -2.34 -7.25
N TRP A 274 9.67 -2.87 -6.97
CA TRP A 274 9.18 -4.11 -7.56
C TRP A 274 8.24 -3.78 -8.72
N LEU A 275 8.49 -4.35 -9.90
CA LEU A 275 7.64 -4.21 -11.08
C LEU A 275 7.99 -5.28 -12.11
N ASP A 276 7.06 -5.65 -12.98
CA ASP A 276 7.40 -6.40 -14.19
C ASP A 276 8.09 -5.46 -15.20
N ALA A 277 9.43 -5.46 -15.21
CA ALA A 277 10.22 -4.59 -16.06
C ALA A 277 10.52 -5.21 -17.43
N ASN A 278 10.33 -6.53 -17.56
CA ASN A 278 10.73 -7.30 -18.74
C ASN A 278 9.52 -7.87 -19.53
N GLY A 279 8.31 -7.76 -18.99
CA GLY A 279 7.06 -8.19 -19.60
C GLY A 279 6.77 -9.68 -19.46
N ASP A 280 7.35 -10.36 -18.47
CA ASP A 280 7.12 -11.80 -18.24
C ASP A 280 6.02 -12.09 -17.21
N HIS A 281 5.31 -11.05 -16.77
CA HIS A 281 4.25 -11.09 -15.76
C HIS A 281 4.74 -11.57 -14.38
N LEU A 282 6.05 -11.51 -14.13
CA LEU A 282 6.64 -11.71 -12.81
C LEU A 282 7.30 -10.41 -12.34
N PRO A 283 7.35 -10.15 -11.04
CA PRO A 283 8.01 -8.97 -10.51
C PRO A 283 9.54 -9.10 -10.66
N ASP A 284 10.14 -8.15 -11.35
CA ASP A 284 11.55 -7.81 -11.25
C ASP A 284 11.78 -6.85 -10.07
N VAL A 285 13.03 -6.69 -9.64
CA VAL A 285 13.41 -5.60 -8.73
C VAL A 285 14.40 -4.65 -9.39
N ILE A 286 14.16 -3.36 -9.18
CA ILE A 286 15.11 -2.30 -9.46
C ILE A 286 15.74 -1.87 -8.13
N GLU A 287 17.07 -1.94 -8.08
CA GLU A 287 17.88 -1.47 -6.96
C GLU A 287 18.39 -0.07 -7.27
N SER A 288 18.19 0.86 -6.34
CA SER A 288 18.74 2.22 -6.39
C SER A 288 19.56 2.53 -5.13
N GLY A 289 20.37 3.59 -5.13
CA GLY A 289 21.08 4.07 -3.94
C GLY A 289 22.39 3.34 -3.60
N VAL A 290 22.92 2.53 -4.52
CA VAL A 290 24.34 2.14 -4.50
C VAL A 290 25.17 3.37 -4.85
N GLY A 291 26.15 3.72 -4.01
CA GLY A 291 26.86 5.02 -4.01
C GLY A 291 27.64 5.44 -5.28
N ASP A 292 27.41 4.77 -6.42
CA ASP A 292 27.89 5.17 -7.75
C ASP A 292 26.83 5.96 -8.56
N GLY A 293 25.61 6.12 -8.02
CA GLY A 293 24.56 6.93 -8.63
C GLY A 293 23.88 6.28 -9.84
N PHE A 294 24.01 4.97 -10.02
CA PHE A 294 23.36 4.21 -11.09
C PHE A 294 22.14 3.40 -10.60
N LEU A 295 21.20 3.17 -11.50
CA LEU A 295 20.08 2.26 -11.30
C LEU A 295 20.44 0.88 -11.86
N TYR A 296 20.04 -0.17 -11.14
CA TYR A 296 20.30 -1.54 -11.53
C TYR A 296 19.01 -2.33 -11.57
N THR A 297 18.78 -3.09 -12.64
CA THR A 297 17.72 -4.10 -12.65
C THR A 297 18.31 -5.45 -12.30
N THR A 298 17.63 -6.16 -11.40
CA THR A 298 17.89 -7.56 -11.13
C THR A 298 16.62 -8.35 -11.50
N PRO A 299 16.63 -9.11 -12.60
CA PRO A 299 15.56 -10.05 -12.89
C PRO A 299 15.66 -11.29 -11.98
N PHE A 300 14.52 -11.68 -11.41
CA PHE A 300 14.38 -12.92 -10.65
C PHE A 300 13.36 -13.82 -11.31
N ARG A 301 13.68 -15.10 -11.34
CA ARG A 301 12.71 -16.13 -11.65
C ARG A 301 12.67 -17.12 -10.50
N VAL A 302 11.53 -17.19 -9.82
CA VAL A 302 11.27 -18.27 -8.86
C VAL A 302 10.87 -19.50 -9.67
N THR A 303 11.68 -20.55 -9.66
CA THR A 303 11.32 -21.82 -10.29
C THR A 303 10.84 -22.80 -9.22
N LEU A 304 9.55 -23.11 -9.26
CA LEU A 304 8.93 -24.10 -8.38
C LEU A 304 9.34 -25.51 -8.83
N LEU A 305 10.38 -26.06 -8.20
CA LEU A 305 10.75 -27.46 -8.40
C LEU A 305 9.82 -28.33 -7.55
N ARG A 306 8.69 -28.78 -8.12
CA ARG A 306 7.92 -29.89 -7.52
C ARG A 306 8.74 -31.17 -7.67
N THR A 307 9.55 -31.53 -6.67
CA THR A 307 9.99 -32.91 -6.54
C THR A 307 8.86 -33.73 -5.90
N PRO A 308 8.34 -34.79 -6.56
CA PRO A 308 7.44 -35.71 -5.92
C PRO A 308 8.26 -36.60 -4.97
N GLN A 309 8.32 -36.25 -3.70
CA GLN A 309 8.54 -37.26 -2.66
C GLN A 309 8.05 -36.79 -1.28
N GLU A 310 7.25 -37.68 -0.69
CA GLU A 310 6.84 -37.69 0.71
C GLU A 310 8.06 -37.56 1.64
N ASN A 311 7.90 -36.81 2.72
CA ASN A 311 8.80 -36.73 3.88
C ASN A 311 10.16 -36.04 3.66
N MET A 312 10.16 -34.70 3.51
CA MET A 312 11.20 -33.83 4.10
C MET A 312 10.64 -32.44 4.40
N THR A 313 10.94 -31.95 5.59
CA THR A 313 10.32 -30.81 6.30
C THR A 313 10.72 -29.41 5.85
N LYS A 314 11.48 -29.22 4.77
CA LYS A 314 11.69 -27.91 4.12
C LYS A 314 11.97 -28.12 2.64
N ARG A 315 11.11 -27.63 1.75
CA ARG A 315 11.27 -27.72 0.30
C ARG A 315 12.14 -26.56 -0.18
N PRO A 316 13.23 -26.78 -0.94
CA PRO A 316 14.01 -25.67 -1.46
C PRO A 316 13.40 -25.12 -2.75
N TRP A 317 12.77 -23.97 -2.64
CA TRP A 317 12.55 -23.07 -3.77
C TRP A 317 13.91 -22.70 -4.39
N ARG A 318 14.05 -22.80 -5.71
CA ARG A 318 15.24 -22.29 -6.40
C ARG A 318 14.89 -21.00 -7.11
N VAL A 319 15.28 -19.88 -6.51
CA VAL A 319 15.33 -18.59 -7.19
C VAL A 319 16.61 -18.54 -8.00
N ARG A 320 16.49 -18.28 -9.30
CA ARG A 320 17.65 -18.06 -10.18
C ARG A 320 17.71 -16.58 -10.54
N ARG A 321 18.76 -15.90 -10.08
CA ARG A 321 19.12 -14.56 -10.56
C ARG A 321 19.57 -14.68 -12.01
N ILE A 322 18.93 -13.95 -12.93
CA ILE A 322 19.22 -14.06 -14.37
C ILE A 322 20.31 -13.08 -14.83
N GLY A 323 20.70 -12.13 -13.98
CA GLY A 323 21.80 -11.20 -14.23
C GLY A 323 21.62 -9.94 -13.40
N ARG A 324 22.55 -8.99 -13.51
CA ARG A 324 22.37 -7.61 -13.04
C ARG A 324 22.68 -6.71 -14.22
N THR A 325 21.71 -5.95 -14.67
CA THR A 325 21.89 -5.04 -15.80
C THR A 325 21.92 -3.61 -15.29
N ARG A 326 22.95 -2.87 -15.67
CA ARG A 326 23.04 -1.45 -15.38
C ARG A 326 22.15 -0.69 -16.35
N ILE A 327 21.28 0.17 -15.83
CA ILE A 327 20.53 1.12 -16.65
C ILE A 327 21.45 2.33 -16.85
N ASP A 328 22.01 2.48 -18.05
CA ASP A 328 22.71 3.71 -18.43
C ASP A 328 21.69 4.83 -18.70
N ARG A 329 22.06 6.08 -18.39
CA ARG A 329 21.19 7.26 -18.56
C ARG A 329 20.53 7.26 -19.94
N ILE A 330 19.20 7.36 -19.96
CA ILE A 330 18.40 7.73 -21.14
C ILE A 330 18.62 9.22 -21.43
#